data_AF-A0A069PKS6-F1
#
_entry.id   AF-A0A069PKS6-F1
#
_cell.length_a   1.000
_cell.length_b   1.000
_cell.length_c   1.000
_cell.angle_alpha   90.00
_cell.angle_beta   90.00
_cell.angle_gamma   90.00
#
_symmetry.space_group_name_H-M   'P 1'
#
loop_
_entity.id
_entity.type
_entity.pdbx_description
1 polymer ?
#
loop_
_entity_poly.entity_id
_entity_poly.type
_entity_poly.pdbx_seq_one_letter_code
_entity_poly.pdbx_strand_id
1 'polypeptide(L)'
;FSLTGARVARVLEQLRQQGRKPQLIQVDNGPEFVSKALDAWAHKHGVRLQFIRPGRPVENAHIESFNGRLREECLNQHAFINLDNARERIEAWRIDYNSVRPHSALGQLAPDQFRLLHQPKTSPPPNLRMVHSAG
;
A
#
# COMPACT_ATOMS: atom_id res chain seq x y z
N PHE A 1 2.80 -22.19 6.46
CA PHE A 1 2.36 -21.34 5.32
C PHE A 1 3.52 -20.46 4.89
N SER A 2 3.94 -20.50 3.63
CA SER A 2 4.97 -19.58 3.09
C SER A 2 4.30 -18.39 2.39
N LEU A 3 4.89 -17.20 2.51
CA LEU A 3 4.56 -16.02 1.72
C LEU A 3 5.32 -16.12 0.39
N THR A 4 4.67 -16.67 -0.64
CA THR A 4 5.29 -16.77 -1.97
C THR A 4 5.08 -15.50 -2.78
N GLY A 5 5.94 -15.26 -3.76
CA GLY A 5 5.77 -14.13 -4.68
C GLY A 5 4.43 -14.13 -5.42
N ALA A 6 3.88 -15.31 -5.74
CA ALA A 6 2.53 -15.43 -6.30
C ALA A 6 1.44 -14.96 -5.33
N ARG A 7 1.63 -15.16 -4.02
CA ARG A 7 0.72 -14.64 -2.99
C ARG A 7 0.84 -13.12 -2.88
N VAL A 8 2.05 -12.58 -2.92
CA VAL A 8 2.28 -11.12 -2.91
C VAL A 8 1.61 -10.46 -4.12
N ALA A 9 1.86 -10.96 -5.33
CA ALA A 9 1.24 -10.44 -6.56
C ALA A 9 -0.29 -10.45 -6.50
N ARG A 10 -0.90 -11.49 -5.92
CA ARG A 10 -2.36 -11.57 -5.73
C ARG A 10 -2.89 -10.47 -4.81
N VAL A 11 -2.21 -10.22 -3.68
CA VAL A 11 -2.61 -9.16 -2.73
C VAL A 11 -2.45 -7.79 -3.38
N LEU A 12 -1.36 -7.55 -4.11
CA LEU A 12 -1.16 -6.31 -4.83
C LEU A 12 -2.22 -6.08 -5.92
N GLU A 13 -2.65 -7.14 -6.61
CA GLU A 13 -3.74 -7.05 -7.58
C GLU A 13 -5.08 -6.69 -6.91
N GLN A 14 -5.39 -7.26 -5.75
CA GLN A 14 -6.58 -6.88 -4.98
C GLN A 14 -6.54 -5.40 -4.57
N LEU A 15 -5.40 -4.92 -4.08
CA LEU A 15 -5.22 -3.50 -3.74
C LEU A 15 -5.36 -2.59 -4.97
N ARG A 16 -4.86 -3.03 -6.12
CA ARG A 16 -4.98 -2.30 -7.39
C ARG A 16 -6.43 -2.18 -7.84
N GLN A 17 -7.22 -3.25 -7.71
CA GLN A 17 -8.66 -3.25 -7.99
C GLN A 17 -9.43 -2.32 -7.05
N GLN A 18 -8.95 -2.12 -5.83
CA GLN A 18 -9.45 -1.11 -4.88
C GLN A 18 -8.94 0.32 -5.15
N GLY A 19 -8.25 0.54 -6.29
CA GLY A 19 -7.79 1.86 -6.72
C GLY A 19 -6.36 2.23 -6.30
N ARG A 20 -5.61 1.35 -5.61
CA ARG A 20 -4.22 1.61 -5.23
C ARG A 20 -3.27 1.34 -6.41
N LYS A 21 -2.81 2.38 -7.09
CA LYS A 21 -2.01 2.26 -8.32
C LYS A 21 -0.66 2.99 -8.18
N PRO A 22 0.30 2.43 -7.42
CA PRO A 22 1.62 3.03 -7.30
C PRO A 22 2.38 2.94 -8.63
N GLN A 23 3.19 3.95 -8.94
CA GLN A 23 4.15 3.88 -10.06
C GLN A 23 5.42 3.13 -9.66
N LEU A 24 5.70 3.07 -8.36
CA LEU A 24 6.91 2.49 -7.79
C LEU A 24 6.57 1.78 -6.48
N ILE A 25 7.14 0.60 -6.27
CA ILE A 25 7.13 -0.11 -5.00
C ILE A 25 8.57 -0.39 -4.61
N GLN A 26 8.98 0.09 -3.44
CA GLN A 26 10.25 -0.28 -2.86
C GLN A 26 10.10 -1.61 -2.12
N VAL A 27 11.02 -2.54 -2.37
CA VAL A 27 11.01 -3.90 -1.80
C VAL A 27 12.38 -4.26 -1.24
N ASP A 28 12.44 -5.16 -0.27
CA ASP A 28 13.71 -5.74 0.16
C ASP A 28 14.13 -6.89 -0.80
N ASN A 29 15.26 -7.53 -0.48
CA ASN A 29 15.82 -8.62 -1.29
C ASN A 29 15.26 -10.01 -0.91
N GLY A 30 14.10 -10.06 -0.25
CA GLY A 30 13.42 -11.31 0.12
C GLY A 30 13.02 -12.14 -1.12
N PRO A 31 13.05 -13.48 -1.04
CA PRO A 31 12.77 -14.37 -2.16
C PRO A 31 11.35 -14.22 -2.72
N GLU A 32 10.39 -13.76 -1.92
CA GLU A 32 9.04 -13.43 -2.34
C GLU A 32 9.01 -12.23 -3.29
N PHE A 33 9.92 -11.27 -3.10
CA PHE A 33 10.05 -10.06 -3.91
C PHE A 33 10.97 -10.27 -5.11
N VAL A 34 12.01 -11.10 -4.96
CA VAL A 34 12.88 -11.56 -6.06
C VAL A 34 12.24 -12.78 -6.77
N SER A 35 10.96 -12.67 -7.14
CA SER A 35 10.22 -13.75 -7.78
C SER A 35 9.73 -13.37 -9.18
N LYS A 36 9.76 -14.34 -10.10
CA LYS A 36 9.22 -14.17 -11.46
C LYS A 36 7.74 -13.77 -11.46
N ALA A 37 6.98 -14.24 -10.46
CA ALA A 37 5.57 -13.93 -10.34
C ALA A 37 5.32 -12.44 -10.02
N LEU A 38 6.10 -11.87 -9.09
CA LEU A 38 5.97 -10.46 -8.75
C LEU A 38 6.50 -9.57 -9.88
N ASP A 39 7.62 -9.96 -10.50
CA ASP A 39 8.20 -9.24 -11.65
C ASP A 39 7.21 -9.17 -12.83
N ALA A 40 6.58 -10.29 -13.18
CA ALA A 40 5.56 -10.33 -14.23
C ALA A 40 4.33 -9.46 -13.90
N TRP A 41 3.89 -9.45 -12.63
CA TRP A 41 2.80 -8.56 -12.20
C TRP A 41 3.19 -7.09 -12.32
N ALA A 42 4.38 -6.72 -11.86
CA ALA A 42 4.88 -5.35 -11.89
C ALA A 42 5.01 -4.84 -13.33
N HIS A 43 5.61 -5.65 -14.22
CA HIS A 43 5.72 -5.36 -15.65
C HIS A 43 4.34 -5.16 -16.29
N LYS A 44 3.39 -6.08 -16.05
CA LYS A 44 2.02 -6.00 -16.59
C LYS A 44 1.30 -4.70 -16.22
N HIS A 45 1.58 -4.16 -15.04
CA HIS A 45 0.90 -2.98 -14.52
C HIS A 45 1.73 -1.70 -14.58
N GLY A 46 2.91 -1.73 -15.21
CA GLY A 46 3.80 -0.57 -15.32
C GLY A 46 4.32 -0.07 -13.97
N VAL A 47 4.46 -0.97 -12.99
CA VAL A 47 4.97 -0.66 -11.65
C VAL A 47 6.47 -0.94 -11.62
N ARG A 48 7.28 0.04 -11.20
CA ARG A 48 8.72 -0.17 -11.00
C ARG A 48 8.98 -0.80 -9.62
N LEU A 49 9.60 -1.97 -9.60
CA LEU A 49 10.14 -2.54 -8.35
C LEU A 49 11.51 -1.94 -8.08
N GLN A 50 11.69 -1.34 -6.91
CA GLN A 50 12.96 -0.78 -6.46
C GLN A 50 13.49 -1.59 -5.28
N PHE A 51 14.51 -2.39 -5.52
CA PHE A 51 15.16 -3.16 -4.46
C PHE A 51 16.04 -2.25 -3.60
N ILE A 52 15.99 -2.44 -2.29
CA ILE A 52 16.95 -1.78 -1.38
C ILE A 52 18.37 -2.25 -1.68
N ARG A 53 19.34 -1.36 -1.47
CA ARG A 53 20.75 -1.69 -1.64
C ARG A 53 21.21 -2.75 -0.63
N PRO A 54 21.98 -3.77 -1.04
CA PRO A 54 22.58 -4.71 -0.10
C PRO A 54 23.39 -3.98 0.98
N GLY A 55 23.19 -4.36 2.24
CA GLY A 55 23.86 -3.71 3.39
C GLY A 55 23.33 -2.31 3.74
N ARG A 56 22.17 -1.88 3.21
CA ARG A 56 21.52 -0.61 3.55
C ARG A 56 20.14 -0.82 4.21
N PRO A 57 20.08 -1.39 5.44
CA PRO A 57 18.81 -1.63 6.14
C PRO A 57 18.00 -0.34 6.39
N VAL A 58 18.69 0.80 6.49
CA VAL A 58 18.06 2.13 6.65
C VAL A 58 17.06 2.47 5.54
N GLU A 59 17.20 1.91 4.34
CA GLU A 59 16.24 2.14 3.25
C GLU A 59 14.89 1.47 3.56
N ASN A 60 14.86 0.47 4.44
CA ASN A 60 13.66 -0.23 4.89
C ASN A 60 13.06 0.34 6.19
N ALA A 61 13.64 1.41 6.75
CA ALA A 61 13.30 1.91 8.08
C ALA A 61 11.82 2.27 8.25
N HIS A 62 11.15 2.72 7.17
CA HIS A 62 9.73 3.06 7.22
C HIS A 62 8.84 1.84 7.51
N ILE A 63 9.02 0.73 6.77
CA ILE A 63 8.22 -0.48 6.98
C ILE A 63 8.60 -1.16 8.29
N GLU A 64 9.87 -1.09 8.70
CA GLU A 64 10.33 -1.59 9.99
C GLU A 64 9.66 -0.84 11.14
N SER A 65 9.61 0.49 11.06
CA SER A 65 8.91 1.33 12.05
C SER A 65 7.41 1.04 12.10
N PHE A 66 6.77 0.84 10.94
CA PHE A 66 5.37 0.42 10.87
C PHE A 66 5.14 -0.95 11.52
N ASN A 67 5.98 -1.95 11.21
CA ASN A 67 5.87 -3.29 11.75
C ASN A 67 6.13 -3.33 13.26
N GLY A 68 7.08 -2.53 13.76
CA GLY A 68 7.33 -2.34 15.19
C GLY A 68 6.09 -1.80 15.90
N ARG A 69 5.46 -0.77 15.33
CA ARG A 69 4.24 -0.19 15.88
C ARG A 69 3.05 -1.15 15.89
N LEU A 70 2.81 -1.87 14.79
CA LEU A 70 1.80 -2.93 14.74
C LEU A 70 2.04 -3.98 15.84
N ARG A 71 3.31 -4.37 16.04
CA ARG A 71 3.66 -5.35 17.07
C ARG A 71 3.37 -4.82 18.47
N GLU A 72 3.87 -3.64 18.80
CA GLU A 72 3.76 -3.05 20.13
C GLU A 72 2.32 -2.73 20.52
N GLU A 73 1.55 -2.20 19.58
CA GLU A 73 0.22 -1.64 19.85
C GLU A 73 -0.92 -2.63 19.58
N CYS A 74 -0.72 -3.61 18.69
CA CYS A 74 -1.75 -4.59 18.38
C CYS A 74 -1.35 -6.01 18.80
N LEU A 75 -0.21 -6.52 18.32
CA LEU A 75 0.09 -7.95 18.48
C LEU A 75 0.45 -8.32 19.92
N ASN A 76 1.16 -7.44 20.63
CA ASN A 76 1.60 -7.67 22.01
C ASN A 76 0.51 -7.36 23.04
N GLN A 77 -0.51 -6.57 22.68
CA GLN A 77 -1.59 -6.17 23.60
C GLN A 77 -2.71 -7.21 23.70
N HIS A 78 -2.65 -8.27 22.90
CA HIS A 78 -3.79 -9.13 22.66
C HIS A 78 -3.39 -10.61 22.63
N ALA A 79 -4.10 -11.43 23.40
CA ALA A 79 -4.10 -12.87 23.19
C ALA A 79 -5.10 -13.21 22.06
N PHE A 80 -4.63 -13.96 21.06
CA PHE A 80 -5.47 -14.42 19.94
C PHE A 80 -6.01 -15.82 20.22
N ILE A 81 -7.33 -15.93 20.30
CA ILE A 81 -7.99 -17.21 20.59
C ILE A 81 -8.14 -18.10 19.34
N ASN A 82 -8.21 -17.49 18.15
CA ASN A 82 -8.23 -18.18 16.86
C ASN A 82 -7.86 -17.20 15.72
N LEU A 83 -7.81 -17.70 14.48
CA LEU A 83 -7.44 -16.89 13.31
C LEU A 83 -8.46 -15.80 12.97
N ASP A 84 -9.75 -16.01 13.22
CA ASP A 84 -10.77 -15.01 12.90
C ASP A 84 -10.69 -13.83 13.88
N ASN A 85 -10.48 -14.11 15.16
CA ASN A 85 -10.21 -13.11 16.17
C ASN A 85 -8.92 -12.32 15.87
N ALA A 86 -7.88 -12.97 15.35
CA ALA A 86 -6.67 -12.29 14.91
C ALA A 86 -6.94 -11.35 13.72
N ARG A 87 -7.71 -11.80 12.72
CA ARG A 87 -8.10 -10.96 11.57
C ARG A 87 -8.89 -9.74 12.00
N GLU A 88 -9.89 -9.92 12.85
CA GLU A 88 -10.73 -8.84 13.35
C GLU A 88 -9.91 -7.77 14.09
N ARG A 89 -9.03 -8.19 15.00
CA ARG A 89 -8.19 -7.27 15.78
C ARG A 89 -7.18 -6.52 14.92
N ILE A 90 -6.52 -7.22 14.00
CA ILE A 90 -5.55 -6.60 13.08
C ILE A 90 -6.27 -5.63 12.15
N GLU A 91 -7.47 -5.95 11.67
CA GLU A 91 -8.25 -5.08 10.80
C GLU A 91 -8.75 -3.83 11.54
N ALA A 92 -9.22 -3.98 12.78
CA ALA A 92 -9.60 -2.85 13.62
C ALA A 92 -8.41 -1.90 13.84
N TRP A 93 -7.22 -2.43 14.17
CA TRP A 93 -6.01 -1.63 14.29
C TRP A 93 -5.62 -0.94 12.97
N ARG A 94 -5.74 -1.65 11.83
CA ARG A 94 -5.46 -1.09 10.51
C ARG A 94 -6.39 0.09 10.19
N ILE A 95 -7.67 -0.01 10.51
CA ILE A 95 -8.66 1.06 10.31
C ILE A 95 -8.31 2.26 11.20
N ASP A 96 -8.06 2.04 12.50
CA ASP A 96 -7.68 3.11 13.42
C ASP A 96 -6.41 3.85 12.96
N TYR A 97 -5.36 3.09 12.60
CA TYR A 97 -4.08 3.64 12.12
C TYR A 97 -4.24 4.54 10.89
N ASN A 98 -5.10 4.14 9.93
CA ASN A 98 -5.25 4.82 8.66
C ASN A 98 -6.29 5.94 8.68
N SER A 99 -7.35 5.83 9.48
CA SER A 99 -8.50 6.72 9.41
C SER A 99 -8.64 7.67 10.61
N VAL A 100 -8.01 7.36 11.75
CA VAL A 100 -8.19 8.13 13.01
C VAL A 100 -6.87 8.70 13.50
N ARG A 101 -5.81 7.90 13.55
CA ARG A 101 -4.55 8.28 14.20
C ARG A 101 -3.82 9.42 13.45
N PRO A 102 -3.48 10.55 14.12
CA PRO A 102 -2.67 11.61 13.52
C PRO A 102 -1.19 11.22 13.43
N HIS A 103 -0.53 11.61 12.34
CA HIS A 103 0.90 11.37 12.14
C HIS A 103 1.64 12.69 11.95
N SER A 104 2.71 12.92 12.71
CA SER A 104 3.51 14.14 12.64
C SER A 104 4.11 14.37 11.25
N ALA A 105 4.57 13.30 10.58
CA ALA A 105 5.08 13.34 9.22
C ALA A 105 4.02 13.75 8.18
N LEU A 106 2.73 13.68 8.53
CA LEU A 106 1.60 14.06 7.69
C LEU A 106 0.92 15.35 8.18
N GLY A 107 1.61 16.16 9.00
CA GLY A 107 1.06 17.41 9.52
C GLY A 107 -0.07 17.22 10.53
N GLN A 108 0.02 16.17 11.37
CA GLN A 108 -1.02 15.78 12.33
C GLN A 108 -2.32 15.28 11.70
N LEU A 109 -2.27 14.83 10.44
CA LEU A 109 -3.39 14.19 9.76
C LEU A 109 -3.29 12.67 9.85
N ALA A 110 -4.44 12.00 9.81
CA ALA A 110 -4.51 10.58 9.55
C ALA A 110 -4.16 10.27 8.08
N PRO A 111 -3.62 9.08 7.76
CA PRO A 111 -3.22 8.74 6.40
C PRO A 111 -4.32 8.89 5.35
N ASP A 112 -5.56 8.52 5.68
CA ASP A 112 -6.69 8.69 4.78
C ASP A 112 -7.06 10.17 4.57
N GLN A 113 -6.98 10.99 5.61
CA GLN A 113 -7.21 12.44 5.50
C GLN A 113 -6.15 13.08 4.61
N PHE A 114 -4.87 12.77 4.86
CA PHE A 114 -3.75 13.24 4.04
C PHE A 114 -3.95 12.83 2.57
N ARG A 115 -4.28 11.57 2.32
CA ARG A 115 -4.55 11.07 0.96
C ARG A 115 -5.71 11.80 0.28
N LEU A 116 -6.79 12.13 1.00
CA LEU A 116 -7.92 12.85 0.42
C LEU A 116 -7.54 14.28 0.01
N LEU A 117 -6.75 14.97 0.83
CA LEU A 117 -6.28 16.34 0.54
C LEU A 117 -5.29 16.40 -0.62
N HIS A 118 -4.48 15.35 -0.79
CA HIS A 118 -3.42 15.30 -1.81
C HIS A 118 -3.78 14.46 -3.04
N GLN A 119 -5.06 14.09 -3.21
CA GLN A 119 -5.50 13.48 -4.46
C GLN A 119 -5.43 14.51 -5.60
N PRO A 120 -4.84 14.16 -6.76
CA PRO A 120 -4.87 15.04 -7.92
C PRO A 120 -6.34 15.30 -8.28
N LYS A 121 -6.74 16.58 -8.27
CA LYS A 121 -8.06 16.98 -8.76
C LYS A 121 -8.13 16.53 -10.22
N THR A 122 -9.01 15.60 -10.54
CA THR A 122 -9.34 15.29 -11.93
C THR A 122 -9.90 16.56 -12.56
N SER A 123 -9.18 17.14 -13.52
CA SER A 123 -9.72 18.21 -14.35
C SER A 123 -11.03 17.72 -14.98
N PRO A 124 -12.12 18.52 -14.96
CA PRO A 124 -13.31 18.14 -15.72
C PRO A 124 -12.92 17.96 -17.19
N PRO A 125 -13.53 16.99 -17.91
CA PRO A 125 -13.23 16.79 -19.31
C PRO A 125 -13.42 18.11 -20.06
N PRO A 126 -12.53 18.47 -21.02
CA PRO A 126 -12.72 19.66 -21.81
C PRO A 126 -14.08 19.57 -22.51
N ASN A 127 -14.88 20.64 -22.37
CA ASN A 127 -16.15 20.79 -23.08
C ASN A 127 -15.87 20.80 -24.60
N LEU A 128 -15.84 19.62 -25.22
CA LEU A 128 -15.89 19.46 -26.66
C LEU A 128 -17.31 19.80 -27.12
N ARG A 129 -17.57 21.10 -27.32
CA ARG A 129 -18.69 21.52 -28.16
C ARG A 129 -18.37 21.07 -29.58
N MET A 130 -19.06 20.02 -30.05
CA MET A 130 -19.09 19.72 -31.48
C MET A 130 -19.76 20.91 -32.20
N VAL A 131 -18.94 21.70 -32.89
CA VAL A 131 -19.44 22.69 -33.84
C VAL A 131 -19.83 21.90 -35.08
N HIS A 132 -21.13 21.68 -35.29
CA HIS A 132 -21.61 21.21 -36.58
C HIS A 132 -21.46 22.37 -37.58
N SER A 133 -20.50 22.25 -38.48
CA SER A 133 -20.43 23.08 -39.68
C SER A 133 -21.58 22.65 -40.61
N ALA A 134 -22.65 23.45 -40.66
CA ALA A 134 -23.57 23.45 -41.80
C ALA A 134 -22.96 24.35 -42.89
N GLY A 135 -22.96 23.86 -44.13
CA GLY A 135 -22.41 24.52 -45.31
C GLY A 135 -23.24 25.68 -45.83
#